data_AF-A0A087TY26-F1
#
_entry.id   AF-A0A087TY26-F1
#
_cell.length_a   1.000
_cell.length_b   1.000
_cell.length_c   1.000
_cell.angle_alpha   90.00
_cell.angle_beta   90.00
_cell.angle_gamma   90.00
#
_symmetry.space_group_name_H-M   'P 1'
#
loop_
_entity.id
_entity.type
_entity.pdbx_description
1 polymer ?
#
loop_
_entity_poly.entity_id
_entity_poly.type
_entity_poly.pdbx_seq_one_letter_code
_entity_poly.pdbx_strand_id
1 'polypeptide(L)'
;MGPFPKTVQLSAKDYGKALLSGEGAAMAAYVAEGKRIPRRGEIGMSSQEIQSFEAVGYTMSGSRHRRMEAVRLRKENQIYSADEKRALAMFNREERRKRETKILSQFKEMIKAATTRD
;
A
#
# COMPACT_ATOMS: atom_id res chain seq x y z
N MET A 1 -11.86 -21.45 -13.62
CA MET A 1 -10.87 -20.44 -13.17
C MET A 1 -11.60 -19.13 -12.94
N GLY A 2 -11.81 -18.74 -11.67
CA GLY A 2 -12.43 -17.45 -11.34
C GLY A 2 -11.45 -16.30 -11.59
N PRO A 3 -11.94 -15.05 -11.76
CA PRO A 3 -11.05 -13.92 -12.01
C PRO A 3 -10.10 -13.71 -10.84
N PHE A 4 -8.80 -13.64 -11.12
CA PHE A 4 -7.79 -13.29 -10.14
C PHE A 4 -8.14 -11.94 -9.49
N PRO A 5 -7.90 -11.77 -8.18
CA PRO A 5 -8.13 -10.49 -7.53
C PRO A 5 -7.32 -9.42 -8.25
N LYS A 6 -8.00 -8.46 -8.86
CA LYS A 6 -7.34 -7.28 -9.43
C LYS A 6 -6.54 -6.63 -8.32
N THR A 7 -5.21 -6.57 -8.48
CA THR A 7 -4.36 -5.72 -7.65
C THR A 7 -4.89 -4.30 -7.80
N VAL A 8 -5.54 -3.77 -6.77
CA VAL A 8 -6.12 -2.42 -6.79
C VAL A 8 -4.99 -1.41 -6.85
N GLN A 9 -4.48 -1.06 -8.02
CA GLN A 9 -3.42 -0.06 -8.14
C GLN A 9 -3.91 1.26 -7.56
N LEU A 10 -3.15 1.81 -6.61
CA LEU A 10 -3.40 3.12 -6.03
C LEU A 10 -3.35 4.17 -7.16
N SER A 11 -4.42 4.93 -7.30
CA SER A 11 -4.53 5.99 -8.28
C SER A 11 -3.86 7.28 -7.78
N ALA A 12 -3.51 8.18 -8.68
CA ALA A 12 -2.92 9.48 -8.32
C ALA A 12 -3.78 10.27 -7.31
N LYS A 13 -5.09 10.03 -7.26
CA LYS A 13 -6.01 10.66 -6.31
C LYS A 13 -5.83 10.16 -4.87
N ASP A 14 -5.37 8.92 -4.70
CA ASP A 14 -5.28 8.26 -3.40
C ASP A 14 -4.10 8.78 -2.56
N TYR A 15 -3.07 9.32 -3.22
CA TYR A 15 -1.88 9.88 -2.57
C TYR A 15 -2.03 11.37 -2.16
N GLY A 16 -3.19 11.98 -2.43
CA GLY A 16 -3.46 13.39 -2.11
C GLY A 16 -2.86 14.40 -3.09
N LYS A 17 -3.07 15.69 -2.82
CA LYS A 17 -2.74 16.80 -3.75
C LYS A 17 -1.32 17.37 -3.60
N ALA A 18 -0.53 16.88 -2.64
CA ALA A 18 0.76 17.50 -2.29
C ALA A 18 1.97 16.88 -2.99
N LEU A 19 1.75 15.82 -3.77
CA LEU A 19 2.78 15.18 -4.59
C LEU A 19 2.72 15.73 -6.01
N LEU A 20 3.89 15.80 -6.66
CA LEU A 20 3.95 16.12 -8.09
C LEU A 20 3.35 14.97 -8.91
N SER A 21 2.95 15.29 -10.15
CA SER A 21 2.47 14.28 -11.10
C SER A 21 3.52 13.18 -11.27
N GLY A 22 3.11 11.92 -11.13
CA GLY A 22 3.99 10.76 -11.21
C GLY A 22 4.88 10.49 -9.98
N GLU A 23 5.07 11.46 -9.09
CA GLU A 23 5.91 11.29 -7.89
C GLU A 23 5.34 10.23 -6.95
N GLY A 24 4.03 10.27 -6.68
CA GLY A 24 3.38 9.29 -5.81
C GLY A 24 3.41 7.87 -6.36
N ALA A 25 3.24 7.70 -7.68
CA ALA A 25 3.33 6.39 -8.32
C ALA A 25 4.75 5.82 -8.23
N ALA A 26 5.78 6.65 -8.45
CA ALA A 26 7.17 6.24 -8.30
C ALA A 26 7.50 5.84 -6.86
N MET A 27 7.09 6.66 -5.87
CA MET A 27 7.31 6.34 -4.45
C MET A 27 6.59 5.06 -4.02
N ALA A 28 5.36 4.84 -4.49
CA ALA A 28 4.59 3.64 -4.19
C ALA A 28 5.19 2.36 -4.78
N ALA A 29 5.88 2.45 -5.94
CA ALA A 29 6.60 1.30 -6.49
C ALA A 29 7.70 0.81 -5.54
N TYR A 30 8.47 1.73 -4.94
CA TYR A 30 9.47 1.36 -3.93
C TYR A 30 8.83 0.70 -2.70
N VAL A 31 7.72 1.25 -2.20
CA VAL A 31 7.01 0.68 -1.05
C VAL A 31 6.45 -0.71 -1.37
N ALA A 32 5.88 -0.90 -2.56
CA ALA A 32 5.39 -2.21 -3.01
C ALA A 32 6.50 -3.26 -3.14
N GLU A 33 7.72 -2.83 -3.45
CA GLU A 33 8.93 -3.68 -3.45
C GLU A 33 9.53 -3.87 -2.04
N GLY A 34 8.93 -3.31 -0.99
CA GLY A 34 9.45 -3.33 0.38
C GLY A 34 10.73 -2.51 0.55
N LYS A 35 11.03 -1.62 -0.39
CA LYS A 35 12.22 -0.77 -0.39
C LYS A 35 11.92 0.58 0.22
N ARG A 36 12.93 1.13 0.90
CA ARG A 36 12.92 2.52 1.36
C ARG A 36 12.84 3.46 0.16
N ILE A 37 11.98 4.49 0.28
CA ILE A 37 11.86 5.53 -0.74
C ILE A 37 13.18 6.33 -0.81
N PRO A 38 13.81 6.49 -1.98
CA PRO A 38 15.08 7.22 -2.11
C PRO A 38 14.92 8.73 -1.84
N ARG A 39 15.92 9.35 -1.19
CA ARG A 39 15.97 10.81 -0.97
C ARG A 39 16.73 11.52 -2.10
N ARG A 40 16.64 12.85 -2.13
CA ARG A 40 17.38 13.69 -3.09
C ARG A 40 18.89 13.55 -2.86
N GLY A 41 19.61 13.08 -3.88
CA GLY A 41 21.05 12.78 -3.79
C GLY A 41 21.35 11.31 -3.49
N GLU A 42 20.32 10.48 -3.28
CA GLU A 42 20.45 9.03 -3.16
C GLU A 42 20.09 8.29 -4.47
N ILE A 43 19.67 9.03 -5.50
CA ILE A 43 19.34 8.47 -6.82
C ILE A 43 20.60 7.87 -7.43
N GLY A 44 20.57 6.56 -7.67
CA GLY A 44 21.71 5.79 -8.18
C GLY A 44 22.45 4.97 -7.12
N MET A 45 22.11 5.11 -5.84
CA MET A 45 22.54 4.19 -4.78
C MET A 45 21.45 3.17 -4.50
N SER A 46 21.85 1.93 -4.19
CA SER A 46 20.92 0.90 -3.74
C SER A 46 20.44 1.18 -2.31
N SER A 47 19.27 0.66 -1.97
CA SER A 47 18.71 0.79 -0.61
C SER A 47 19.65 0.20 0.45
N GLN A 48 20.38 -0.87 0.13
CA GLN A 48 21.35 -1.51 1.03
C GLN A 48 22.56 -0.61 1.29
N GLU A 49 23.11 0.04 0.27
CA GLU A 49 24.24 0.97 0.42
C GLU A 49 23.86 2.18 1.27
N ILE A 50 22.66 2.74 1.07
CA ILE A 50 22.18 3.86 1.88
C ILE A 50 22.08 3.45 3.36
N GLN A 51 21.55 2.26 3.63
CA GLN A 51 21.41 1.75 4.99
C GLN A 51 22.77 1.49 5.65
N SER A 52 23.75 0.97 4.91
CA SER A 52 25.10 0.76 5.45
C SER A 52 25.79 2.08 5.78
N PHE A 53 25.67 3.11 4.93
CA PHE A 53 26.21 4.43 5.22
C PHE A 53 25.55 5.08 6.45
N GLU A 54 24.21 5.02 6.55
CA GLU A 54 23.48 5.52 7.72
C GLU A 54 23.90 4.79 9.01
N ALA A 55 24.11 3.46 8.95
CA ALA A 55 24.52 2.64 10.09
C ALA A 55 25.92 3.00 10.63
N VAL A 56 26.85 3.38 9.74
CA VAL A 56 28.20 3.83 10.12
C VAL A 56 28.21 5.29 10.60
N GLY A 57 27.07 5.99 10.51
CA GLY A 57 26.89 7.36 11.00
C GLY A 57 27.08 8.44 9.94
N TYR A 58 27.16 8.08 8.66
CA TYR A 58 27.14 9.07 7.59
C TYR A 58 25.77 9.76 7.54
N THR A 59 25.80 11.09 7.45
CA THR A 59 24.57 11.88 7.29
C THR A 59 24.25 12.04 5.80
N MET A 60 23.12 11.47 5.35
CA MET A 60 22.71 11.57 3.95
C MET A 60 22.33 13.00 3.55
N SER A 61 22.49 13.33 2.26
CA SER A 61 22.19 14.66 1.74
C SER A 61 20.73 15.05 2.01
N GLY A 62 20.52 16.27 2.51
CA GLY A 62 19.18 16.82 2.79
C GLY A 62 18.58 16.46 4.15
N SER A 63 19.14 15.53 4.93
CA SER A 63 18.62 15.20 6.27
C SER A 63 18.90 16.28 7.32
N ARG A 64 19.97 17.08 7.17
CA ARG A 64 20.26 18.20 8.11
C ARG A 64 19.34 19.41 7.95
N HIS A 65 18.60 19.52 6.85
CA HIS A 65 17.78 20.69 6.57
C HIS A 65 16.33 20.48 7.04
N ARG A 66 16.02 20.95 8.26
CA ARG A 66 14.73 20.72 8.95
C ARG A 66 13.49 20.92 8.07
N ARG A 67 13.42 22.02 7.31
CA ARG A 67 12.25 22.32 6.46
C ARG A 67 12.11 21.32 5.31
N MET A 68 13.21 20.90 4.70
CA MET A 68 13.19 19.93 3.60
C MET A 68 12.87 18.53 4.12
N GLU A 69 13.44 18.16 5.27
CA GLU A 69 13.15 16.91 5.93
C GLU A 69 11.67 16.80 6.33
N ALA A 70 11.08 17.87 6.88
CA ALA A 70 9.66 17.88 7.21
C ALA A 70 8.77 17.69 5.97
N VAL A 71 9.11 18.33 4.84
CA VAL A 71 8.39 18.13 3.57
C VAL A 71 8.53 16.69 3.07
N ARG A 72 9.74 16.12 3.15
CA ARG A 72 10.01 14.73 2.80
C ARG A 72 9.16 13.77 3.63
N LEU A 73 9.24 13.87 4.96
CA LEU A 73 8.47 13.03 5.89
C LEU A 73 6.97 13.14 5.62
N ARG A 74 6.47 14.34 5.36
CA ARG A 74 5.06 14.53 4.99
C ARG A 74 4.71 13.77 3.70
N LYS A 75 5.55 13.84 2.67
CA LYS A 75 5.30 13.13 1.40
C LYS A 75 5.35 11.62 1.58
N GLU A 76 6.35 11.10 2.29
CA GLU A 76 6.46 9.67 2.61
C GLU A 76 5.23 9.19 3.41
N ASN A 77 4.81 9.93 4.43
CA ASN A 77 3.63 9.60 5.23
C ASN A 77 2.33 9.59 4.41
N GLN A 78 2.23 10.39 3.34
CA GLN A 78 1.07 10.33 2.43
C GLN A 78 1.02 9.00 1.67
N ILE A 79 2.17 8.47 1.27
CA ILE A 79 2.26 7.17 0.59
C ILE A 79 1.91 6.06 1.57
N TYR A 80 2.54 6.02 2.75
CA TYR A 80 2.26 5.00 3.76
C TYR A 80 0.79 5.02 4.19
N SER A 81 0.24 6.20 4.48
CA SER A 81 -1.19 6.34 4.83
C SER A 81 -2.12 5.84 3.72
N ALA A 82 -1.77 6.08 2.45
CA ALA A 82 -2.58 5.62 1.31
C ALA A 82 -2.50 4.09 1.17
N ASP A 83 -1.31 3.52 1.32
CA ASP A 83 -1.08 2.08 1.20
C ASP A 83 -1.71 1.30 2.37
N GLU A 84 -1.60 1.80 3.60
CA GLU A 84 -2.27 1.25 4.79
C GLU A 84 -3.80 1.25 4.64
N LYS A 85 -4.38 2.37 4.20
CA LYS A 85 -5.83 2.47 3.94
C LYS A 85 -6.27 1.47 2.88
N ARG A 86 -5.47 1.26 1.84
CA ARG A 86 -5.74 0.25 0.82
C ARG A 86 -5.65 -1.16 1.40
N ALA A 87 -4.61 -1.47 2.16
CA ALA A 87 -4.44 -2.77 2.79
C ALA A 87 -5.64 -3.11 3.69
N LEU A 88 -6.07 -2.15 4.51
CA LEU A 88 -7.25 -2.28 5.37
C LEU A 88 -8.56 -2.44 4.57
N ALA A 89 -8.75 -1.66 3.51
CA ALA A 89 -9.95 -1.77 2.67
C ALA A 89 -10.03 -3.13 1.94
N MET A 90 -8.89 -3.64 1.46
CA MET A 90 -8.81 -4.96 0.83
C MET A 90 -9.12 -6.07 1.84
N PHE A 91 -8.56 -5.98 3.05
CA PHE A 91 -8.85 -6.91 4.14
C PHE A 91 -10.34 -6.95 4.49
N ASN A 92 -10.95 -5.78 4.73
CA ASN A 92 -12.37 -5.67 5.05
C ASN A 92 -13.27 -6.23 3.92
N ARG A 93 -12.89 -6.02 2.65
CA ARG A 93 -13.61 -6.54 1.50
C ARG A 93 -13.53 -8.07 1.41
N GLU A 94 -12.36 -8.64 1.71
CA GLU A 94 -12.17 -10.09 1.73
C GLU A 94 -12.95 -10.75 2.86
N GLU A 95 -12.93 -10.18 4.06
CA GLU A 95 -13.73 -10.66 5.18
C GLU A 95 -15.23 -10.62 4.87
N ARG A 96 -15.72 -9.50 4.33
CA ARG A 96 -17.11 -9.35 3.92
C ARG A 96 -17.50 -10.41 2.89
N ARG A 97 -16.65 -10.66 1.88
CA ARG A 97 -16.89 -11.68 0.85
C ARG A 97 -16.96 -13.09 1.45
N LYS A 98 -16.06 -13.43 2.38
CA LYS A 98 -16.09 -14.72 3.10
C LYS A 98 -17.39 -14.88 3.88
N ARG A 99 -17.82 -13.83 4.58
CA ARG A 99 -19.09 -13.82 5.33
C ARG A 99 -20.30 -13.99 4.42
N GLU A 100 -20.37 -13.24 3.33
CA GLU A 100 -21.46 -13.33 2.33
C GLU A 100 -21.51 -14.73 1.70
N THR A 101 -20.35 -15.32 1.37
CA THR A 101 -20.29 -16.66 0.78
C THR A 101 -20.81 -17.73 1.75
N LYS A 102 -20.47 -17.60 3.04
CA LYS A 102 -20.98 -18.50 4.09
C LYS A 102 -22.49 -18.38 4.28
N ILE A 103 -23.02 -17.16 4.25
CA ILE A 103 -24.47 -16.93 4.36
C ILE A 103 -25.19 -17.54 3.14
N LEU A 104 -24.65 -17.34 1.94
CA LEU A 104 -25.22 -17.91 0.72
C LEU A 104 -25.18 -19.44 0.70
N SER A 105 -24.13 -20.07 1.23
CA SER A 105 -24.07 -21.53 1.33
C SER A 105 -25.12 -22.07 2.31
N GLN A 106 -25.24 -21.47 3.49
CA GLN A 106 -26.26 -21.82 4.48
C GLN A 106 -27.69 -21.66 3.94
N PHE A 107 -27.95 -20.59 3.19
CA PHE A 107 -29.26 -20.36 2.59
C PHE A 107 -29.60 -21.39 1.50
N LYS A 108 -28.62 -21.75 0.65
CA LYS A 108 -28.80 -22.82 -0.35
C LYS A 108 -29.07 -24.18 0.28
N GLU A 109 -28.39 -24.52 1.38
CA GLU A 109 -28.64 -25.76 2.13
C GLU A 109 -30.05 -25.79 2.73
N MET A 110 -30.50 -24.67 3.30
CA MET A 110 -31.85 -24.55 3.86
C MET A 110 -32.94 -24.74 2.79
N ILE A 111 -32.78 -24.12 1.62
CA ILE A 111 -33.72 -24.30 0.50
C ILE A 111 -33.74 -25.75 0.04
N LYS A 112 -32.57 -26.38 -0.16
CA LYS A 112 -32.50 -27.80 -0.53
C LYS A 112 -33.20 -28.69 0.49
N ALA A 113 -32.96 -28.47 1.78
CA ALA A 113 -33.61 -29.23 2.84
C ALA A 113 -35.13 -29.05 2.86
N ALA A 114 -35.63 -27.86 2.50
CA ALA A 114 -37.05 -27.59 2.38
C ALA A 114 -37.68 -28.24 1.13
N THR A 115 -37.01 -28.22 -0.03
CA THR A 115 -37.54 -28.80 -1.28
C THR A 115 -37.40 -30.32 -1.40
N THR A 116 -36.60 -30.97 -0.55
CA THR A 116 -36.49 -32.46 -0.53
C THR A 116 -37.54 -33.10 0.40
N ARG A 117 -38.42 -32.30 1.00
CA ARG A 117 -39.47 -32.75 1.94
C ARG A 117 -40.86 -32.93 1.30
N ASP A 118 -40.97 -32.69 0.00
CA ASP A 118 -42.11 -33.08 -0.87
C ASP A 118 -41.70 -34.28 -1.74
#